data_AF-S8DVD8-F1
#
_entry.id   AF-S8DVD8-F1
#
_cell.length_a   1.000
_cell.length_b   1.000
_cell.length_c   1.000
_cell.angle_alpha   90.00
_cell.angle_beta   90.00
_cell.angle_gamma   90.00
#
_symmetry.space_group_name_H-M   'P 1'
#
loop_
_entity.id
_entity.type
_entity.pdbx_description
1 polymer ?
#
loop_
_entity_poly.entity_id
_entity_poly.type
_entity_poly.pdbx_seq_one_letter_code
_entity_poly.pdbx_strand_id
1 'polypeptide(L)'
;MDYDLVFLQEPHIDFLKNTRASQQWRVIYPPKHKDSPTRTRSITLIHTRIATSGWAAIPVNNPDITVVSLTYNTGTIHIFNVY
;
A
#
# COMPACT_ATOMS: atom_id res chain seq x y z
N MET A 1 -0.29 -15.02 -11.92
CA MET A 1 -1.21 -13.93 -12.32
C MET A 1 -0.41 -12.65 -12.42
N ASP A 2 -0.72 -11.79 -13.37
CA ASP A 2 0.01 -10.56 -13.63
C ASP A 2 -0.80 -9.35 -13.13
N TYR A 3 -0.50 -8.90 -11.91
CA TYR A 3 -1.20 -7.79 -11.26
C TYR A 3 -0.27 -6.60 -11.07
N ASP A 4 -0.82 -5.39 -11.25
CA ASP A 4 -0.13 -4.13 -11.00
C ASP A 4 -0.24 -3.65 -9.56
N LEU A 5 -1.41 -3.83 -8.97
CA LEU A 5 -1.72 -3.47 -7.60
C LEU A 5 -2.41 -4.65 -6.91
N VAL A 6 -2.14 -4.83 -5.62
CA VAL A 6 -2.84 -5.77 -4.75
C VAL A 6 -3.31 -5.02 -3.50
N PHE A 7 -4.58 -5.19 -3.15
CA PHE A 7 -5.19 -4.64 -1.95
C PHE A 7 -5.39 -5.78 -0.97
N LEU A 8 -4.81 -5.67 0.22
CA LEU A 8 -4.87 -6.72 1.23
C LEU A 8 -5.48 -6.19 2.52
N GLN A 9 -6.52 -6.88 2.98
CA GLN A 9 -7.11 -6.73 4.31
C GLN A 9 -6.44 -7.68 5.31
N GLU A 10 -6.36 -7.27 6.58
CA GLU A 10 -5.77 -8.03 7.68
C GLU A 10 -4.39 -8.65 7.32
N PRO A 11 -3.43 -7.83 6.88
CA PRO A 11 -2.14 -8.35 6.47
C PRO A 11 -1.43 -9.03 7.64
N HIS A 12 -0.83 -10.18 7.38
CA HIS A 12 0.08 -10.80 8.34
C HIS A 12 1.34 -9.93 8.50
N ILE A 13 1.52 -9.36 9.69
CA ILE A 13 2.69 -8.56 10.05
C ILE A 13 3.69 -9.41 10.84
N ASP A 14 4.93 -9.45 10.37
CA ASP A 14 6.01 -10.20 11.02
C ASP A 14 6.62 -9.45 12.22
N PHE A 15 7.58 -10.12 12.88
CA PHE A 15 8.28 -9.58 14.05
C PHE A 15 9.11 -8.31 13.74
N LEU A 16 9.43 -8.03 12.47
CA LEU A 16 10.09 -6.80 12.02
C LEU A 16 9.09 -5.70 11.67
N LYS A 17 7.81 -5.91 11.99
CA LYS A 17 6.71 -4.99 11.69
C LYS A 17 6.58 -4.78 10.19
N ASN A 18 6.69 -5.84 9.39
CA ASN A 18 6.48 -5.80 7.95
C ASN A 18 5.56 -6.95 7.51
N THR A 19 4.78 -6.72 6.47
CA THR A 19 4.22 -7.77 5.62
C THR A 19 5.33 -8.33 4.73
N ARG A 20 5.39 -9.67 4.63
CA ARG A 20 6.30 -10.35 3.71
C ARG A 20 5.76 -10.25 2.29
N ALA A 21 6.54 -9.64 1.41
CA ALA A 21 6.26 -9.57 -0.02
C ALA A 21 7.52 -9.94 -0.81
N SER A 22 7.35 -10.50 -2.01
CA SER A 22 8.49 -10.73 -2.91
C SER A 22 9.07 -9.39 -3.39
N GLN A 23 10.31 -9.39 -3.89
CA GLN A 23 11.01 -8.18 -4.34
C GLN A 23 10.31 -7.44 -5.50
N GLN A 24 9.32 -8.06 -6.14
CA GLN A 24 8.50 -7.46 -7.18
C GLN A 24 7.46 -6.47 -6.64
N TRP A 25 7.32 -6.35 -5.32
CA TRP A 25 6.29 -5.53 -4.69
C TRP A 25 6.88 -4.47 -3.78
N ARG A 26 6.32 -3.27 -3.88
CA ARG A 26 6.49 -2.20 -2.89
C ARG A 26 5.26 -2.17 -2.02
N VAL A 27 5.43 -2.36 -0.71
CA VAL A 27 4.31 -2.39 0.25
C VAL A 27 4.08 -0.99 0.82
N ILE A 28 2.85 -0.52 0.70
CA ILE A 28 2.37 0.75 1.24
C ILE A 28 1.53 0.46 2.47
N TYR A 29 1.95 1.02 3.59
CA TYR A 29 1.26 0.93 4.86
C TYR A 29 0.53 2.25 5.18
N PRO A 30 -0.51 2.20 6.04
CA PRO A 30 -1.05 3.40 6.64
C PRO A 30 0.05 4.14 7.42
N PRO A 31 -0.08 5.47 7.60
CA PRO A 31 0.75 6.24 8.51
C PRO A 31 0.84 5.59 9.89
N LYS A 32 2.01 5.71 10.55
CA LYS A 32 2.27 5.18 11.90
C LYS A 32 2.19 3.66 12.05
N HIS A 33 2.17 2.89 10.96
CA HIS A 33 2.25 1.42 11.01
C HIS A 33 3.39 0.91 11.92
N LYS A 34 4.57 1.54 11.89
CA LYS A 34 5.70 1.13 12.74
C LYS A 34 5.48 1.37 14.23
N ASP A 35 4.60 2.28 14.60
CA ASP A 35 4.27 2.61 15.99
C ASP A 35 3.23 1.64 16.55
N SER A 36 2.30 1.15 15.71
CA SER A 36 1.23 0.23 16.10
C SER A 36 0.91 -0.79 15.00
N PRO A 37 1.86 -1.72 14.71
CA PRO A 37 1.76 -2.64 13.57
C PRO A 37 0.59 -3.61 13.67
N THR A 38 0.21 -4.02 14.87
CA THR A 38 -0.94 -4.91 15.14
C THR A 38 -2.28 -4.26 14.80
N ARG A 39 -2.31 -2.94 14.58
CA ARG A 39 -3.53 -2.23 14.18
C ARG A 39 -3.68 -2.10 12.68
N THR A 40 -2.62 -2.32 11.88
CA THR A 40 -2.70 -2.17 10.43
C THR A 40 -3.60 -3.23 9.82
N ARG A 41 -4.74 -2.78 9.29
CA ARG A 41 -5.79 -3.65 8.73
C ARG A 41 -5.93 -3.54 7.22
N SER A 42 -5.28 -2.56 6.60
CA SER A 42 -5.24 -2.37 5.16
C SER A 42 -3.81 -2.08 4.70
N ILE A 43 -3.37 -2.71 3.60
CA ILE A 43 -2.14 -2.35 2.87
C ILE A 43 -2.39 -2.38 1.36
N THR A 44 -1.59 -1.63 0.62
CA THR A 44 -1.54 -1.71 -0.84
C THR A 44 -0.16 -2.15 -1.28
N LEU A 45 -0.06 -3.16 -2.14
CA LEU A 45 1.18 -3.53 -2.81
C LEU A 45 1.15 -2.96 -4.23
N ILE A 46 2.26 -2.33 -4.65
CA ILE A 46 2.44 -1.80 -6.00
C ILE A 46 3.58 -2.57 -6.66
N HIS A 47 3.32 -3.12 -7.83
CA HIS A 47 4.33 -3.87 -8.58
C HIS A 47 5.48 -2.94 -8.99
N THR A 48 6.72 -3.41 -8.90
CA THR A 48 7.93 -2.60 -9.17
C THR A 48 8.06 -2.16 -10.63
N ARG A 49 7.31 -2.79 -11.54
CA ARG A 49 7.19 -2.37 -12.96
C ARG A 49 6.56 -0.99 -13.12
N ILE A 50 5.78 -0.54 -12.13
CA ILE A 50 5.29 0.84 -12.09
C ILE A 50 6.41 1.73 -11.54
N ALA A 51 6.80 2.72 -12.35
CA ALA A 51 7.80 3.70 -11.96
C ALA A 51 7.38 4.42 -10.67
N THR A 52 8.34 4.66 -9.75
CA THR A 52 8.07 5.36 -8.48
C THR A 52 7.57 6.79 -8.67
N SER A 53 7.87 7.42 -9.82
CA SER A 53 7.35 8.73 -10.18
C SER A 53 5.88 8.72 -10.61
N GLY A 54 5.34 7.55 -10.96
CA GLY A 54 3.96 7.38 -11.44
C GLY A 54 2.93 7.21 -10.33
N TRP A 55 3.36 7.16 -9.06
CA TRP A 55 2.43 7.01 -7.94
C TRP A 55 2.93 7.65 -6.66
N ALA A 56 2.00 7.96 -5.76
CA ALA A 56 2.32 8.45 -4.41
C ALA A 56 1.31 7.89 -3.40
N ALA A 57 1.80 7.55 -2.20
CA ALA A 57 0.92 7.27 -1.07
C ALA A 57 0.32 8.59 -0.56
N ILE A 58 -0.99 8.62 -0.32
CA ILE A 58 -1.64 9.76 0.35
C ILE A 58 -1.77 9.42 1.84
N PRO A 59 -1.19 10.24 2.75
CA PRO A 59 -1.24 9.95 4.17
C PRO A 59 -2.66 10.19 4.72
N VAL A 60 -3.33 9.12 5.14
CA VAL A 60 -4.57 9.15 5.91
C VAL A 60 -4.31 8.48 7.24
N ASN A 61 -4.40 9.22 8.35
CA ASN A 61 -4.06 8.70 9.69
C ASN A 61 -5.18 7.79 10.25
N ASN A 62 -5.43 6.68 9.56
CA ASN A 62 -6.35 5.63 9.96
C ASN A 62 -5.73 4.27 9.55
N PRO A 63 -5.55 3.33 10.49
CA PRO A 63 -4.91 2.04 10.19
C PRO A 63 -5.72 1.12 9.26
N ASP A 64 -6.97 1.48 8.96
CA ASP A 64 -7.91 0.72 8.13
C ASP A 64 -7.90 1.19 6.68
N ILE A 65 -7.14 2.25 6.39
CA ILE A 65 -7.16 2.93 5.10
C ILE A 65 -5.73 3.04 4.57
N THR A 66 -5.51 2.52 3.36
CA THR A 66 -4.36 2.92 2.53
C THR A 66 -4.84 3.60 1.27
N VAL A 67 -4.22 4.73 0.96
CA VAL A 67 -4.57 5.53 -0.22
C VAL A 67 -3.34 5.67 -1.10
N VAL A 68 -3.52 5.42 -2.40
CA VAL A 68 -2.50 5.61 -3.43
C VAL A 68 -3.09 6.43 -4.56
N SER A 69 -2.34 7.44 -5.00
CA SER A 69 -2.57 8.16 -6.26
C SER A 69 -1.70 7.56 -7.35
N LEU A 70 -2.29 7.29 -8.51
CA LEU A 70 -1.58 6.97 -9.75
C LEU A 70 -1.71 8.15 -10.70
N THR A 71 -0.59 8.64 -11.23
CA THR A 71 -0.55 9.81 -12.13
C THR A 71 -0.15 9.36 -13.53
N TYR A 72 -1.00 9.66 -14.49
CA TYR A 72 -0.78 9.41 -15.92
C TYR A 72 -0.98 10.71 -16.72
N ASN A 73 -0.56 10.70 -17.99
CA ASN A 73 -0.77 11.86 -18.87
C ASN A 73 -2.25 12.17 -19.12
N THR A 74 -3.13 11.19 -18.93
CA THR A 74 -4.58 11.32 -19.11
C THR A 74 -5.31 11.76 -17.84
N GLY A 75 -4.61 11.81 -16.69
CA GLY A 75 -5.19 12.20 -15.42
C GLY A 75 -4.67 11.40 -14.23
N THR A 76 -5.29 11.62 -13.09
CA THR A 76 -4.91 11.02 -11.81
C THR A 76 -6.02 10.12 -11.29
N ILE A 77 -5.66 8.92 -10.83
CA ILE A 77 -6.57 7.97 -10.20
C ILE A 77 -6.21 7.90 -8.71
N HIS A 78 -7.18 8.16 -7.84
CA HIS A 78 -7.04 7.95 -6.40
C HIS A 78 -7.73 6.65 -5.99
N ILE A 79 -6.99 5.76 -5.35
CA ILE A 79 -7.50 4.47 -4.91
C ILE A 79 -7.47 4.42 -3.39
N PHE A 80 -8.64 4.14 -2.80
CA PHE A 80 -8.83 3.99 -1.37
C PHE A 80 -9.07 2.52 -1.06
N ASN A 81 -8.10 1.86 -0.43
CA ASN A 81 -8.27 0.52 0.11
C ASN A 81 -8.73 0.61 1.57
N VAL A 82 -10.00 0.32 1.80
CA VAL A 82 -10.67 0.45 3.10
C VAL A 82 -11.04 -0.94 3.60
N TYR A 83 -10.65 -1.26 4.83
CA TYR A 83 -11.08 -2.44 5.57
C TYR A 83 -12.42 -2.20 6.27
#